data_AF-A0A945MEI3-F1
#
_entry.id   AF-A0A945MEI3-F1
#
_cell.length_a   1.000
_cell.length_b   1.000
_cell.length_c   1.000
_cell.angle_alpha   90.00
_cell.angle_beta   90.00
_cell.angle_gamma   90.00
#
_symmetry.space_group_name_H-M   'P 1'
#
loop_
_entity.id
_entity.type
_entity.pdbx_description
1 polymer ?
#
loop_
_entity_poly.entity_id
_entity_poly.type
_entity_poly.pdbx_seq_one_letter_code
_entity_poly.pdbx_strand_id
1 'polypeptide(L)'
;EMKISDPSQIVIDEVSGQLITLMFIPLEPMWYLCGFILFRFLDIRKPWPIRWFDTNIKGGAGIMLDDIVAGIFACVILLLSHRFYVMLIGGI
;
A
#
# COMPACT_ATOMS: atom_id res chain seq x y z
N GLU A 1 -32.31 2.31 -6.17
CA GLU A 1 -30.99 2.84 -5.75
C GLU A 1 -30.08 2.87 -6.97
N MET A 2 -29.63 4.06 -7.39
CA MET A 2 -28.64 4.16 -8.46
C MET A 2 -27.29 3.67 -7.91
N LYS A 3 -26.81 2.55 -8.44
CA LYS A 3 -25.45 2.06 -8.25
C LYS A 3 -24.54 3.06 -8.97
N ILE A 4 -24.12 4.12 -8.26
CA ILE A 4 -23.08 5.03 -8.73
C ILE A 4 -21.82 4.17 -8.79
N SER A 5 -21.48 3.69 -9.98
CA SER A 5 -20.19 3.06 -10.23
C SER A 5 -19.12 4.11 -9.92
N ASP A 6 -18.23 3.83 -8.96
CA ASP A 6 -17.13 4.74 -8.65
C ASP A 6 -16.42 5.14 -9.94
N PRO A 7 -16.38 6.44 -10.28
CA PRO A 7 -15.69 6.86 -11.48
C PRO A 7 -14.21 6.53 -11.29
N SER A 8 -13.67 5.63 -12.11
CA SER A 8 -12.28 5.12 -12.02
C SER A 8 -11.19 6.19 -12.20
N GLN A 9 -11.58 7.46 -12.27
CA GLN A 9 -10.71 8.62 -12.32
C GLN A 9 -10.37 9.16 -10.92
N ILE A 10 -11.13 8.77 -9.89
CA ILE A 10 -10.85 9.14 -8.50
C ILE A 10 -9.94 8.06 -7.92
N VAL A 11 -8.67 8.42 -7.72
CA VAL A 11 -7.59 7.51 -7.27
C VAL A 11 -7.01 7.96 -5.92
N ILE A 12 -7.84 8.61 -5.10
CA ILE A 12 -7.40 9.20 -3.82
C ILE A 12 -6.99 8.11 -2.82
N ASP A 13 -7.68 6.98 -2.83
CA ASP A 13 -7.36 5.76 -2.11
C ASP A 13 -5.98 5.21 -2.49
N GLU A 14 -5.72 5.04 -3.79
CA GLU A 14 -4.44 4.54 -4.31
C GLU A 14 -3.27 5.50 -3.96
N VAL A 15 -3.50 6.81 -4.12
CA VAL A 15 -2.51 7.84 -3.75
C VAL A 15 -2.25 7.82 -2.24
N SER A 16 -3.29 7.67 -1.42
CA SER A 16 -3.15 7.60 0.04
C SER A 16 -2.34 6.38 0.46
N GLY A 17 -2.63 5.20 -0.09
CA GLY A 17 -1.88 3.98 0.18
C GLY A 17 -0.42 4.07 -0.28
N GLN A 18 -0.16 4.68 -1.43
CA GLN A 18 1.20 4.91 -1.93
C GLN A 18 1.99 5.87 -1.03
N LEU A 19 1.38 6.95 -0.55
CA LEU A 19 2.01 7.89 0.39
C LEU A 19 2.38 7.20 1.71
N ILE A 20 1.48 6.38 2.24
CA ILE A 20 1.74 5.58 3.45
C ILE A 20 2.92 4.63 3.23
N THR A 21 2.96 3.95 2.09
CA THR A 21 4.05 3.01 1.74
C THR A 21 5.43 3.67 1.80
N LEU A 22 5.53 4.91 1.32
CA LEU A 22 6.79 5.64 1.15
C LEU A 22 7.15 6.54 2.34
N MET A 23 6.28 6.69 3.34
CA MET A 23 6.42 7.68 4.42
C MET A 23 7.73 7.57 5.20
N PHE A 24 8.25 6.37 5.40
CA PHE A 24 9.41 6.10 6.27
C PHE A 24 10.63 5.53 5.53
N ILE A 25 10.62 5.51 4.20
CA ILE A 25 11.71 4.94 3.40
C ILE A 25 12.74 6.03 3.05
N PRO A 26 14.05 5.72 2.98
CA PRO A 26 15.06 6.69 2.55
C PRO A 26 14.80 7.22 1.14
N LEU A 27 15.29 8.44 0.88
CA LEU A 27 15.17 9.18 -0.39
C LEU A 27 16.06 8.59 -1.51
N GLU A 28 15.89 7.31 -1.80
CA GLU A 28 16.65 6.57 -2.81
C GLU A 28 15.70 6.03 -3.90
N PRO A 29 15.95 6.28 -5.20
CA PRO A 29 15.04 5.89 -6.28
C PRO A 29 14.69 4.40 -6.31
N MET A 30 15.64 3.53 -5.94
CA MET A 30 15.43 2.08 -5.89
C MET A 30 14.31 1.71 -4.90
N TRP A 31 14.33 2.25 -3.69
CA TRP A 31 13.33 1.95 -2.67
C TRP A 31 11.97 2.54 -3.00
N TYR A 32 11.92 3.68 -3.68
CA TYR A 32 10.68 4.26 -4.20
C TYR A 32 10.04 3.35 -5.24
N LEU A 33 10.83 2.83 -6.19
CA LEU A 33 10.35 1.89 -7.19
C LEU A 33 9.87 0.58 -6.55
N CYS A 34 10.64 0.03 -5.60
CA CYS A 34 10.25 -1.16 -4.85
C CYS A 34 8.94 -0.92 -4.07
N GLY A 35 8.80 0.23 -3.40
CA GLY A 35 7.58 0.60 -2.68
C GLY A 35 6.37 0.71 -3.59
N PHE A 36 6.52 1.34 -4.76
CA PHE A 36 5.46 1.44 -5.77
C PHE A 36 4.98 0.06 -6.25
N ILE A 37 5.92 -0.82 -6.63
CA ILE A 37 5.59 -2.17 -7.11
C ILE A 37 4.93 -2.99 -6.00
N LEU A 38 5.48 -2.93 -4.79
CA LEU A 38 4.98 -3.69 -3.65
C LEU A 38 3.58 -3.25 -3.23
N PHE A 39 3.33 -1.94 -3.15
CA PHE A 39 2.00 -1.41 -2.88
C PHE A 39 1.00 -1.89 -3.92
N ARG A 40 1.28 -1.69 -5.22
CA ARG A 40 0.36 -2.12 -6.29
C ARG A 40 0.11 -3.61 -6.30
N PHE A 41 1.12 -4.41 -5.98
CA PHE A 41 0.95 -5.84 -5.84
C PHE A 41 -0.03 -6.21 -4.71
N LEU A 42 0.09 -5.58 -3.55
CA LEU A 42 -0.80 -5.82 -2.40
C LEU A 42 -2.21 -5.28 -2.64
N ASP A 43 -2.33 -4.10 -3.22
CA ASP A 43 -3.58 -3.47 -3.61
C ASP A 43 -4.34 -4.27 -4.68
N ILE A 44 -3.66 -4.84 -5.68
CA ILE A 44 -4.33 -5.69 -6.69
C ILE A 44 -4.75 -7.05 -6.09
N ARG A 45 -3.89 -7.66 -5.26
CA ARG A 45 -4.14 -9.00 -4.71
C ARG A 45 -5.14 -8.99 -3.55
N LYS A 46 -5.18 -7.91 -2.78
CA LYS A 46 -5.92 -7.75 -1.51
C LYS A 46 -5.93 -9.03 -0.68
N PRO A 47 -4.77 -9.61 -0.30
CA PRO A 47 -4.74 -10.80 0.55
C PRO A 47 -5.40 -10.48 1.90
N TRP A 48 -5.98 -11.49 2.56
CA TRP A 48 -6.45 -11.33 3.93
C TRP A 48 -5.28 -10.84 4.82
N PRO A 49 -5.43 -9.79 5.64
CA PRO A 49 -6.67 -9.15 6.09
C PRO A 49 -7.14 -7.92 5.28
N ILE A 50 -6.47 -7.54 4.19
CA ILE A 50 -6.78 -6.31 3.41
C ILE A 50 -8.22 -6.34 2.92
N ARG A 51 -8.61 -7.35 2.12
CA ARG A 51 -9.96 -7.46 1.53
C ARG A 51 -11.12 -7.55 2.55
N TRP A 52 -10.80 -7.78 3.82
CA TRP A 52 -11.83 -7.89 4.85
C TRP A 52 -12.55 -6.55 5.05
N PHE A 53 -11.89 -5.40 4.89
CA PHE A 53 -12.53 -4.10 5.14
C PHE A 53 -13.54 -3.74 4.06
N ASP A 54 -13.22 -3.90 2.77
CA ASP A 54 -14.16 -3.75 1.65
C ASP A 54 -15.39 -4.68 1.79
N THR A 55 -15.17 -5.91 2.27
CA THR A 55 -16.26 -6.89 2.41
C THR A 55 -17.20 -6.57 3.59
N ASN A 56 -16.69 -5.98 4.68
CA ASN A 56 -17.45 -5.75 5.91
C ASN A 56 -17.93 -4.30 6.08
N ILE A 57 -17.26 -3.33 5.44
CA ILE A 57 -17.58 -1.90 5.50
C ILE A 57 -18.10 -1.49 4.13
N LYS A 58 -19.40 -1.17 4.05
CA LYS A 58 -20.06 -0.85 2.78
C LYS A 58 -19.68 0.54 2.26
N GLY A 59 -19.44 0.64 0.96
CA GLY A 59 -19.21 1.90 0.24
C GLY A 59 -17.74 2.29 0.17
N GLY A 60 -17.46 3.51 -0.31
CA GLY A 60 -16.09 3.99 -0.57
C GLY A 60 -15.17 4.04 0.65
N ALA A 61 -15.71 4.01 1.88
CA ALA A 61 -14.91 3.92 3.10
C ALA A 61 -14.21 2.55 3.24
N GLY A 62 -14.84 1.46 2.80
CA GLY A 62 -14.22 0.13 2.82
C GLY A 62 -13.06 0.03 1.83
N ILE A 63 -13.27 0.57 0.61
CA ILE A 63 -12.25 0.64 -0.44
C ILE A 63 -11.04 1.44 0.02
N MET A 64 -11.25 2.64 0.59
CA MET A 64 -10.15 3.45 1.10
C MET A 64 -9.40 2.77 2.25
N LEU A 65 -10.09 2.04 3.12
CA LEU A 65 -9.46 1.29 4.20
C LEU A 65 -8.61 0.11 3.69
N ASP A 66 -9.06 -0.61 2.67
CA ASP A 66 -8.26 -1.67 2.03
C ASP A 66 -6.92 -1.11 1.54
N ASP A 67 -6.92 0.03 0.85
CA ASP A 67 -5.71 0.62 0.27
C ASP A 67 -4.78 1.22 1.35
N ILE A 68 -5.35 1.79 2.42
CA ILE A 68 -4.59 2.21 3.61
C ILE A 68 -3.88 1.00 4.24
N VAL A 69 -4.60 -0.11 4.43
CA VAL A 69 -4.03 -1.32 5.03
C VAL A 69 -2.97 -1.92 4.10
N ALA A 70 -3.22 -1.98 2.79
CA ALA A 70 -2.22 -2.38 1.81
C ALA A 70 -0.96 -1.51 1.90
N GLY A 71 -1.12 -0.19 2.04
CA GLY A 71 -0.03 0.76 2.22
C GLY A 71 0.79 0.52 3.49
N ILE A 72 0.13 0.22 4.63
CA ILE A 72 0.80 -0.11 5.89
C ILE A 72 1.61 -1.40 5.74
N PHE A 73 1.03 -2.45 5.15
CA PHE A 73 1.73 -3.71 4.92
C PHE A 73 2.94 -3.54 3.99
N ALA A 74 2.77 -2.78 2.90
CA ALA A 74 3.85 -2.46 1.98
C ALA A 74 4.97 -1.70 2.71
N CYS A 75 4.64 -0.68 3.51
CA CYS A 75 5.59 0.09 4.29
C CYS A 75 6.42 -0.81 5.23
N VAL A 76 5.77 -1.67 6.01
CA VAL A 76 6.44 -2.56 6.96
C VAL A 76 7.39 -3.53 6.24
N ILE A 77 6.93 -4.16 5.14
CA ILE A 77 7.77 -5.07 4.36
C ILE A 77 8.97 -4.33 3.75
N LEU A 78 8.75 -3.13 3.23
CA LEU A 78 9.80 -2.32 2.60
C LEU A 78 10.83 -1.88 3.65
N LEU A 79 10.38 -1.46 4.85
CA LEU A 79 11.25 -1.13 5.97
C LEU A 79 12.10 -2.31 6.42
N LEU A 80 11.49 -3.49 6.59
CA LEU A 80 12.23 -4.71 6.95
C LEU A 80 13.26 -5.08 5.88
N SER A 81 12.86 -4.99 4.60
CA SER A 81 13.76 -5.25 3.47
C SER A 81 14.93 -4.27 3.42
N HIS A 82 14.67 -2.98 3.63
CA HIS A 82 15.69 -1.94 3.68
C HIS A 82 16.65 -2.18 4.86
N ARG A 83 16.11 -2.46 6.06
CA ARG A 83 16.94 -2.76 7.23
C ARG A 83 17.80 -4.00 7.02
N PHE A 84 17.26 -5.04 6.39
CA PHE A 84 18.01 -6.25 6.05
C PHE A 84 19.10 -5.97 5.00
N TYR A 85 18.78 -5.21 3.96
CA TYR A 85 19.75 -4.77 2.95
C TYR A 85 20.91 -3.99 3.57
N VAL A 86 20.61 -3.01 4.44
CA VAL A 86 21.63 -2.24 5.16
C VAL A 86 22.46 -3.14 6.06
N MET A 87 21.86 -4.14 6.72
CA MET A 87 22.62 -5.11 7.52
C MET A 87 23.58 -5.96 6.67
N LEU A 88 23.15 -6.40 5.48
CA LEU A 88 23.96 -7.21 4.57
C LEU A 88 25.12 -6.44 3.93
N ILE A 89 24.86 -5.21 3.48
CA ILE A 89 25.84 -4.39 2.74
C ILE A 89 26.67 -3.52 3.69
N GLY A 90 26.04 -2.99 4.72
CA GLY A 90 26.65 -2.07 5.67
C GLY A 90 27.67 -2.74 6.59
N GLY A 91 27.49 -4.05 6.87
CA GLY A 91 28.33 -4.75 7.83
C GLY A 91 28.15 -4.20 9.26
N ILE A 92 28.08 -5.08 10.23
CA ILE A 92 28.87 -4.83 11.44
C ILE A 92 30.30 -5.22 11.07
#